data_AF-A0A948TA98-F1
#
_entry.id   AF-A0A948TA98-F1
#
_cell.length_a   1.000
_cell.length_b   1.000
_cell.length_c   1.000
_cell.angle_alpha   90.00
_cell.angle_beta   90.00
_cell.angle_gamma   90.00
#
_symmetry.space_group_name_H-M   'P 1'
#
loop_
_entity.id
_entity.type
_entity.pdbx_description
1 polymer ?
#
loop_
_entity_poly.entity_id
_entity_poly.type
_entity_poly.pdbx_seq_one_letter_code
_entity_poly.pdbx_strand_id
1 'polypeptide(L)'
;MNDYISDHFWTKDEDTAYLKDFADENVYLEMPLVNLIYRMLDMAADGLPLTKVGNPTIAVIEELYPLGPKDYYWENFPRKKMTLSAIPQMAIIWDYLKYANLFRKYKGTLRLTRLGKEMKGHPKRLAHYLFYYTQEMANTSLMDSCEFTSFNNALNHVAVLLDTYGNEFRSVEFYAAKYAEVEADFAFFYETSDSLYFNLAVSCFNIRIMERFFNWMGFVEMIRSHYDKEQKKYILEQYKISPLFRKLIGINRPESKEVIPIWINNPSMMN
;
A
#
# COMPACT_ATOMS: atom_id res chain seq x y z
N MET A 1 10.41 18.49 -19.85
CA MET A 1 10.41 17.05 -20.15
C MET A 1 8.98 16.57 -20.09
N ASN A 2 8.44 16.20 -21.25
CA ASN A 2 7.15 15.54 -21.37
C ASN A 2 7.42 14.05 -21.26
N ASP A 3 7.45 13.54 -20.04
CA ASP A 3 7.41 12.10 -19.84
C ASP A 3 5.93 11.73 -19.85
N TYR A 4 5.44 11.41 -21.04
CA TYR A 4 4.36 10.45 -21.16
C TYR A 4 4.80 9.25 -20.33
N ILE A 5 4.01 8.90 -19.31
CA ILE A 5 4.07 7.57 -18.72
C ILE A 5 3.83 6.64 -19.92
N SER A 6 4.93 6.13 -20.46
CA SER A 6 4.94 5.38 -21.71
C SER A 6 4.11 4.14 -21.52
N ASP A 7 3.33 3.78 -22.54
CA ASP A 7 2.56 2.53 -22.69
C ASP A 7 3.46 1.27 -22.72
N HIS A 8 4.58 1.28 -22.01
CA HIS A 8 5.51 0.16 -21.92
C HIS A 8 5.15 -0.65 -20.70
N PHE A 9 4.12 -1.49 -20.78
CA PHE A 9 3.89 -2.38 -19.66
C PHE A 9 3.44 -3.80 -20.06
N TRP A 10 4.43 -4.68 -19.85
CA TRP A 10 4.36 -6.03 -19.29
C TRP A 10 3.98 -7.18 -20.23
N THR A 11 4.95 -8.07 -20.41
CA THR A 11 4.82 -9.34 -21.12
C THR A 11 3.88 -10.28 -20.34
N LYS A 12 3.07 -11.04 -21.08
CA LYS A 12 2.06 -12.00 -20.59
C LYS A 12 2.59 -13.15 -19.72
N ASP A 13 3.87 -13.15 -19.38
CA ASP A 13 4.61 -14.36 -19.00
C ASP A 13 4.87 -14.50 -17.48
N GLU A 14 4.34 -13.58 -16.64
CA GLU A 14 4.47 -13.64 -15.18
C GLU A 14 3.10 -13.51 -14.47
N ASP A 15 2.98 -14.12 -13.29
CA ASP A 15 1.80 -13.98 -12.42
C ASP A 15 1.65 -12.49 -12.04
N THR A 16 0.64 -11.81 -12.57
CA THR A 16 0.48 -10.34 -12.43
C THR A 16 -0.88 -9.96 -11.87
N ALA A 17 -0.90 -8.93 -11.01
CA ALA A 17 -2.12 -8.36 -10.47
C ALA A 17 -2.47 -7.06 -11.20
N TYR A 18 -3.74 -6.89 -11.53
CA TYR A 18 -4.25 -5.70 -12.18
C TYR A 18 -5.56 -5.25 -11.56
N LEU A 19 -5.82 -3.96 -11.66
CA LEU A 19 -7.11 -3.39 -11.30
C LEU A 19 -8.10 -3.67 -12.45
N LYS A 20 -9.17 -4.41 -12.16
CA LYS A 20 -10.22 -4.73 -13.14
C LYS A 20 -10.91 -3.45 -13.62
N ASP A 21 -11.35 -3.48 -14.88
CA ASP A 21 -12.09 -2.39 -15.49
C ASP A 21 -13.60 -2.56 -15.28
N PHE A 22 -14.23 -1.56 -14.65
CA PHE A 22 -15.67 -1.48 -14.45
C PHE A 22 -16.25 -0.23 -15.13
N ALA A 23 -17.43 -0.39 -15.74
CA ALA A 23 -18.18 0.71 -16.37
C ALA A 23 -18.74 1.71 -15.34
N ASP A 24 -19.20 1.22 -14.18
CA ASP A 24 -19.56 2.09 -13.06
C ASP A 24 -18.31 2.49 -12.28
N GLU A 25 -17.83 3.71 -12.52
CA GLU A 25 -16.60 4.19 -11.89
C GLU A 25 -16.74 4.43 -10.37
N ASN A 26 -17.96 4.49 -9.83
CA ASN A 26 -18.16 4.71 -8.39
C ASN A 26 -17.64 3.54 -7.56
N VAL A 27 -17.51 2.36 -8.17
CA VAL A 27 -16.92 1.18 -7.51
C VAL A 27 -15.53 1.45 -6.95
N TYR A 28 -14.76 2.32 -7.60
CA TYR A 28 -13.40 2.65 -7.17
C TYR A 28 -13.38 3.57 -5.93
N LEU A 29 -14.50 4.24 -5.62
CA LEU A 29 -14.65 5.01 -4.38
C LEU A 29 -14.91 4.12 -3.15
N GLU A 30 -15.07 2.80 -3.34
CA GLU A 30 -15.03 1.84 -2.23
C GLU A 30 -13.60 1.65 -1.68
N MET A 31 -12.57 2.02 -2.46
CA MET A 31 -11.17 2.02 -2.01
C MET A 31 -10.91 3.24 -1.11
N PRO A 32 -10.56 3.08 0.19
CA PRO A 32 -10.49 4.19 1.14
C PRO A 32 -9.49 5.28 0.73
N LEU A 33 -8.29 4.89 0.30
CA LEU A 33 -7.30 5.86 -0.17
C LEU A 33 -7.79 6.66 -1.39
N VAL A 34 -8.46 5.99 -2.34
CA VAL A 34 -9.02 6.65 -3.53
C VAL A 34 -10.12 7.63 -3.13
N ASN A 35 -11.04 7.22 -2.26
CA ASN A 35 -12.15 8.06 -1.81
C ASN A 35 -11.67 9.32 -1.08
N LEU A 36 -10.70 9.16 -0.16
CA LEU A 36 -10.06 10.27 0.53
C LEU A 36 -9.43 11.25 -0.46
N ILE A 37 -8.63 10.75 -1.41
CA ILE A 37 -7.93 11.61 -2.37
C ILE A 37 -8.92 12.25 -3.34
N TYR A 38 -9.95 11.53 -3.77
CA TYR A 38 -11.03 12.04 -4.61
C TYR A 38 -11.71 13.24 -3.96
N ARG A 39 -12.11 13.13 -2.69
CA ARG A 39 -12.67 14.25 -1.93
C ARG A 39 -11.68 15.42 -1.82
N MET A 40 -10.42 15.12 -1.58
CA MET A 40 -9.38 16.13 -1.46
C MET A 40 -9.14 16.89 -2.78
N LEU A 41 -9.28 16.23 -3.93
CA LEU A 41 -9.24 16.89 -5.25
C LEU A 41 -10.36 17.92 -5.39
N ASP A 42 -11.57 17.60 -4.92
CA ASP A 42 -12.69 18.54 -4.93
C ASP A 42 -12.44 19.75 -4.02
N MET A 43 -12.00 19.51 -2.79
CA MET A 43 -11.69 20.58 -1.84
C MET A 43 -10.55 21.50 -2.34
N ALA A 44 -9.57 20.94 -3.05
CA ALA A 44 -8.43 21.69 -3.57
C ALA A 44 -8.71 22.43 -4.88
N ALA A 45 -9.88 22.23 -5.51
CA ALA A 45 -10.25 22.92 -6.74
C ALA A 45 -10.34 24.45 -6.55
N ASP A 46 -10.88 24.88 -5.40
CA ASP A 46 -11.05 26.30 -5.04
C ASP A 46 -9.88 26.85 -4.21
N GLY A 47 -8.92 26.00 -3.86
CA GLY A 47 -7.77 26.34 -3.01
C GLY A 47 -8.02 26.00 -1.55
N LEU A 48 -7.61 24.79 -1.17
CA LEU A 48 -7.76 24.27 0.19
C LEU A 48 -6.84 25.02 1.16
N PRO A 49 -7.35 25.67 2.22
CA PRO A 49 -6.51 26.39 3.17
C PRO A 49 -5.52 25.47 3.89
N LEU A 50 -4.27 25.94 4.01
CA LEU A 50 -3.24 25.28 4.80
C LEU A 50 -2.91 26.11 6.04
N THR A 51 -2.41 25.42 7.07
CA THR A 51 -1.77 26.04 8.23
C THR A 51 -0.49 26.79 7.82
N LYS A 52 0.06 27.61 8.72
CA LYS A 52 1.32 28.34 8.49
C LYS A 52 2.51 27.44 8.12
N VAL A 53 2.53 26.21 8.63
CA VAL A 53 3.56 25.19 8.33
C VAL A 53 3.23 24.37 7.06
N GLY A 54 2.14 24.70 6.36
CA GLY A 54 1.77 24.07 5.09
C GLY A 54 1.10 22.70 5.22
N ASN A 55 0.52 22.38 6.38
CA ASN A 55 -0.28 21.18 6.63
C ASN A 55 -1.78 21.48 6.53
N PRO A 56 -2.65 20.48 6.26
CA PRO A 56 -4.10 20.64 6.32
C PRO A 56 -4.53 21.12 7.71
N THR A 57 -5.61 21.89 7.77
CA THR A 57 -6.22 22.30 9.04
C THR A 57 -6.96 21.11 9.68
N ILE A 58 -7.28 21.19 10.98
CA ILE A 58 -8.00 20.11 11.65
C ILE A 58 -9.38 19.86 11.03
N ALA A 59 -10.08 20.91 10.60
CA ALA A 59 -11.36 20.80 9.90
C ALA A 59 -11.24 20.00 8.60
N VAL A 60 -10.16 20.21 7.85
CA VAL A 60 -9.88 19.43 6.63
C VAL A 60 -9.63 17.97 6.98
N ILE A 61 -8.86 17.70 8.04
CA ILE A 61 -8.60 16.33 8.49
C ILE A 61 -9.90 15.64 8.95
N GLU A 62 -10.74 16.33 9.73
CA GLU A 62 -12.02 15.80 10.20
C GLU A 62 -12.97 15.45 9.05
N GLU A 63 -12.92 16.20 7.96
CA GLU A 63 -13.70 15.92 6.75
C GLU A 63 -13.16 14.74 5.94
N LEU A 64 -11.83 14.64 5.79
CA LEU A 64 -11.19 13.61 4.96
C LEU A 64 -11.08 12.25 5.66
N TYR A 65 -10.81 12.24 6.97
CA TYR A 65 -10.50 11.02 7.71
C TYR A 65 -11.57 9.92 7.59
N PRO A 66 -12.89 10.21 7.68
CA PRO A 66 -13.91 9.17 7.58
C PRO A 66 -13.85 8.37 6.27
N LEU A 67 -13.36 8.99 5.19
CA LEU A 67 -13.28 8.42 3.85
C LEU A 67 -12.03 7.54 3.63
N GLY A 68 -11.00 7.74 4.44
CA GLY A 68 -9.69 7.13 4.26
C GLY A 68 -9.41 5.89 5.11
N PRO A 69 -8.15 5.40 5.02
CA PRO A 69 -7.65 4.34 5.89
C PRO A 69 -7.75 4.74 7.37
N LYS A 70 -8.03 3.76 8.24
CA LYS A 70 -8.21 4.00 9.68
C LYS A 70 -6.89 4.11 10.41
N ASP A 71 -6.83 4.99 11.40
CA ASP A 71 -5.65 5.24 12.23
C ASP A 71 -5.98 4.96 13.71
N TYR A 72 -5.14 4.16 14.37
CA TYR A 72 -5.34 3.79 15.77
C TYR A 72 -5.46 5.00 16.69
N TYR A 73 -4.64 6.03 16.50
CA TYR A 73 -4.64 7.21 17.36
C TYR A 73 -5.91 8.02 17.16
N TRP A 74 -6.36 8.18 15.91
CA TRP A 74 -7.61 8.88 15.62
C TRP A 74 -8.83 8.19 16.24
N GLU A 75 -8.92 6.87 16.15
CA GLU A 75 -10.07 6.11 16.67
C GLU A 75 -10.12 6.07 18.21
N ASN A 76 -8.97 6.11 18.88
CA ASN A 76 -8.89 5.81 20.33
C ASN A 76 -8.60 7.01 21.23
N PHE A 77 -8.26 8.19 20.69
CA PHE A 77 -7.88 9.36 21.50
C PHE A 77 -8.75 10.60 21.24
N PRO A 78 -8.80 11.56 22.20
CA PRO A 78 -9.60 12.78 22.03
C PRO A 78 -9.11 13.69 20.90
N ARG A 79 -10.04 14.11 20.02
CA ARG A 79 -9.76 14.93 18.82
C ARG A 79 -9.19 16.33 19.10
N LYS A 80 -9.45 16.90 20.28
CA LYS A 80 -9.05 18.29 20.64
C LYS A 80 -7.54 18.58 20.56
N LYS A 81 -6.68 17.57 20.47
CA LYS A 81 -5.22 17.71 20.34
C LYS A 81 -4.65 17.09 19.07
N MET A 82 -5.49 16.64 18.13
CA MET A 82 -5.03 15.96 16.93
C MET A 82 -4.55 16.97 15.87
N THR A 83 -3.25 17.16 15.81
CA THR A 83 -2.57 17.74 14.64
C THR A 83 -2.30 16.64 13.60
N LEU A 84 -1.94 17.00 12.36
CA LEU A 84 -1.56 16.02 11.34
C LEU A 84 -0.52 15.01 11.86
N SER A 85 0.51 15.50 12.57
CA SER A 85 1.58 14.68 13.14
C SER A 85 1.11 13.71 14.25
N ALA A 86 -0.04 13.95 14.85
CA ALA A 86 -0.64 13.05 15.84
C ALA A 86 -1.47 11.93 15.19
N ILE A 87 -1.55 11.91 13.85
CA ILE A 87 -2.29 10.92 13.06
C ILE A 87 -1.32 10.35 12.01
N PRO A 88 -0.46 9.39 12.40
CA PRO A 88 0.62 8.91 11.55
C PRO A 88 0.17 8.50 10.14
N GLN A 89 -0.96 7.78 10.00
CA GLN A 89 -1.44 7.35 8.67
C GLN A 89 -1.75 8.55 7.78
N MET A 90 -2.46 9.56 8.30
CA MET A 90 -2.78 10.78 7.55
C MET A 90 -1.53 11.60 7.23
N ALA A 91 -0.55 11.66 8.13
CA ALA A 91 0.72 12.34 7.89
C ALA A 91 1.48 11.69 6.72
N ILE A 92 1.53 10.36 6.68
CA ILE A 92 2.20 9.64 5.60
C ILE A 92 1.43 9.77 4.28
N ILE A 93 0.10 9.66 4.29
CA ILE A 93 -0.73 9.92 3.09
C ILE A 93 -0.44 11.33 2.57
N TRP A 94 -0.39 12.32 3.46
CA TRP A 94 -0.09 13.71 3.10
C TRP A 94 1.30 13.87 2.46
N ASP A 95 2.30 13.14 2.96
CA ASP A 95 3.64 13.13 2.38
C ASP A 95 3.67 12.40 1.03
N TYR A 96 3.03 11.24 0.93
CA TYR A 96 2.84 10.48 -0.31
C TYR A 96 2.21 11.35 -1.42
N LEU A 97 1.21 12.17 -1.08
CA LEU A 97 0.55 13.07 -2.01
C LEU A 97 1.46 14.13 -2.64
N LYS A 98 2.61 14.43 -2.01
CA LYS A 98 3.63 15.32 -2.61
C LYS A 98 4.33 14.64 -3.79
N TYR A 99 4.49 13.33 -3.74
CA TYR A 99 5.17 12.55 -4.78
C TYR A 99 4.21 12.17 -5.92
N ALA A 100 2.94 11.90 -5.59
CA ALA A 100 1.87 11.63 -6.57
C ALA A 100 1.54 12.83 -7.50
N ASN A 101 2.17 14.00 -7.30
CA ASN A 101 2.05 15.18 -8.18
C ASN A 101 0.61 15.61 -8.53
N LEU A 102 -0.37 15.30 -7.68
CA LEU A 102 -1.77 15.70 -7.83
C LEU A 102 -2.00 17.13 -7.32
N PHE A 103 -1.20 17.53 -6.34
CA PHE A 103 -1.36 18.78 -5.60
C PHE A 103 -0.06 19.60 -5.60
N ARG A 104 -0.21 20.91 -5.44
CA ARG A 104 0.90 21.84 -5.20
C ARG A 104 0.52 22.86 -4.14
N LYS A 105 1.51 23.28 -3.35
CA LYS A 105 1.34 24.39 -2.40
C LYS A 105 1.49 25.72 -3.14
N TYR A 106 0.57 26.64 -2.91
CA TYR A 106 0.61 27.99 -3.47
C TYR A 106 -0.04 29.00 -2.52
N LYS A 107 0.73 30.00 -2.08
CA LYS A 107 0.28 31.12 -1.22
C LYS A 107 -0.62 30.67 -0.04
N GLY A 108 -0.17 29.68 0.74
CA GLY A 108 -0.92 29.18 1.90
C GLY A 108 -2.14 28.31 1.57
N THR A 109 -2.32 27.94 0.30
CA THR A 109 -3.38 27.01 -0.15
C THR A 109 -2.77 25.80 -0.83
N LEU A 110 -3.48 24.66 -0.79
CA LEU A 110 -3.24 23.54 -1.66
C LEU A 110 -4.10 23.68 -2.91
N ARG A 111 -3.49 23.51 -4.09
CA ARG A 111 -4.16 23.61 -5.38
C ARG A 111 -3.84 22.40 -6.24
N LEU A 112 -4.72 22.11 -7.19
CA LEU A 112 -4.49 21.08 -8.17
C LEU A 112 -3.32 21.43 -9.11
N THR A 113 -2.51 20.43 -9.44
CA THR A 113 -1.60 20.47 -10.60
C THR A 113 -2.39 20.26 -11.90
N ARG A 114 -1.70 20.15 -13.05
CA ARG A 114 -2.35 19.72 -14.29
C ARG A 114 -2.91 18.30 -14.14
N LEU A 115 -2.10 17.38 -13.60
CA LEU A 115 -2.51 16.00 -13.35
C LEU A 115 -3.69 15.92 -12.38
N GLY A 116 -3.66 16.67 -11.28
CA GLY A 116 -4.80 16.70 -10.34
C GLY A 116 -6.11 17.17 -10.96
N LYS A 117 -6.07 18.13 -11.89
CA LYS A 117 -7.26 18.57 -12.65
C LYS A 117 -7.79 17.48 -13.58
N GLU A 118 -6.89 16.70 -14.18
CA GLU A 118 -7.24 15.58 -15.06
C GLU A 118 -7.84 14.37 -14.30
N MET A 119 -7.51 14.22 -13.01
CA MET A 119 -8.05 13.18 -12.15
C MET A 119 -9.37 13.59 -11.46
N LYS A 120 -9.61 14.89 -11.29
CA LYS A 120 -10.82 15.41 -10.65
C LYS A 120 -12.07 14.96 -11.41
N GLY A 121 -13.03 14.38 -10.70
CA GLY A 121 -14.28 13.88 -11.31
C GLY A 121 -14.14 12.55 -12.06
N HIS A 122 -12.96 11.91 -12.02
CA HIS A 122 -12.67 10.67 -12.73
C HIS A 122 -12.15 9.59 -11.76
N PRO A 123 -13.01 9.01 -10.91
CA PRO A 123 -12.59 8.07 -9.86
C PRO A 123 -11.87 6.84 -10.41
N LYS A 124 -12.28 6.30 -11.57
CA LYS A 124 -11.56 5.20 -12.24
C LYS A 124 -10.13 5.59 -12.60
N ARG A 125 -9.95 6.77 -13.18
CA ARG A 125 -8.63 7.26 -13.62
C ARG A 125 -7.72 7.50 -12.42
N LEU A 126 -8.27 8.09 -11.35
CA LEU A 126 -7.56 8.29 -10.09
C LEU A 126 -7.14 6.96 -9.46
N ALA A 127 -8.03 5.97 -9.41
CA ALA A 127 -7.74 4.67 -8.81
C ALA A 127 -6.62 3.94 -9.54
N HIS A 128 -6.68 3.86 -10.88
CA HIS A 128 -5.60 3.29 -11.68
C HIS A 128 -4.29 4.06 -11.47
N TYR A 129 -4.34 5.39 -11.47
CA TYR A 129 -3.15 6.20 -11.23
C TYR A 129 -2.51 5.86 -9.87
N LEU A 130 -3.26 5.85 -8.78
CA LEU A 130 -2.74 5.56 -7.44
C LEU A 130 -2.27 4.12 -7.28
N PHE A 131 -3.00 3.16 -7.87
CA PHE A 131 -2.65 1.75 -7.85
C PHE A 131 -1.30 1.52 -8.54
N TYR A 132 -1.17 1.92 -9.80
CA TYR A 132 0.07 1.72 -10.57
C TYR A 132 1.20 2.61 -10.07
N TYR A 133 0.93 3.87 -9.70
CA TYR A 133 1.97 4.74 -9.14
C TYR A 133 2.64 4.09 -7.94
N THR A 134 1.87 3.47 -7.03
CA THR A 134 2.43 2.82 -5.84
C THR A 134 3.17 1.51 -6.18
N GLN A 135 2.72 0.76 -7.20
CA GLN A 135 3.46 -0.41 -7.71
C GLN A 135 4.82 -0.02 -8.30
N GLU A 136 4.86 1.08 -9.03
CA GLU A 136 6.05 1.60 -9.71
C GLU A 136 6.90 2.53 -8.82
N MET A 137 6.56 2.70 -7.54
CA MET A 137 7.37 3.52 -6.64
C MET A 137 8.73 2.87 -6.42
N ALA A 138 9.73 3.36 -7.15
CA ALA A 138 11.13 2.96 -7.02
C ALA A 138 11.69 3.09 -5.59
N ASN A 139 11.02 3.87 -4.73
CA ASN A 139 11.37 3.96 -3.31
C ASN A 139 10.15 3.91 -2.39
N THR A 140 9.79 2.72 -1.95
CA THR A 140 8.75 2.48 -0.93
C THR A 140 9.14 2.96 0.47
N SER A 141 10.41 3.33 0.74
CA SER A 141 10.81 3.89 2.04
C SER A 141 10.19 5.25 2.34
N LEU A 142 9.72 5.95 1.31
CA LEU A 142 8.93 7.17 1.45
C LEU A 142 7.65 6.95 2.25
N MET A 143 7.23 5.69 2.42
CA MET A 143 6.06 5.37 3.22
C MET A 143 6.41 5.32 4.72
N ASP A 144 7.54 4.76 5.16
CA ASP A 144 7.86 4.53 6.60
C ASP A 144 9.09 5.26 7.13
N SER A 145 9.86 5.96 6.30
CA SER A 145 11.15 6.54 6.69
C SER A 145 12.18 5.50 7.16
N CYS A 146 12.02 4.23 6.81
CA CYS A 146 12.98 3.17 7.12
C CYS A 146 13.95 2.95 5.96
N GLU A 147 15.26 2.95 6.19
CA GLU A 147 16.28 2.69 5.15
C GLU A 147 16.44 1.19 4.84
N PHE A 148 15.34 0.44 4.79
CA PHE A 148 15.31 -0.93 4.26
C PHE A 148 15.06 -0.92 2.75
N THR A 149 15.56 -1.93 2.03
CA THR A 149 15.47 -2.07 0.57
C THR A 149 14.05 -1.82 0.04
N SER A 150 13.94 -1.20 -1.13
CA SER A 150 12.64 -0.94 -1.74
C SER A 150 11.98 -2.24 -2.19
N PHE A 151 10.67 -2.34 -2.02
CA PHE A 151 9.90 -3.51 -2.41
C PHE A 151 9.40 -3.37 -3.85
N ASN A 152 10.33 -3.16 -4.78
CA ASN A 152 9.99 -3.00 -6.20
C ASN A 152 9.27 -4.27 -6.69
N ASN A 153 8.15 -4.13 -7.39
CA ASN A 153 7.30 -5.22 -7.88
C ASN A 153 6.69 -6.18 -6.84
N ALA A 154 7.01 -6.02 -5.55
CA ALA A 154 6.50 -6.88 -4.47
C ALA A 154 4.97 -6.94 -4.44
N LEU A 155 4.32 -5.84 -4.82
CA LEU A 155 2.86 -5.72 -4.82
C LEU A 155 2.17 -6.73 -5.75
N ASN A 156 2.76 -7.08 -6.89
CA ASN A 156 2.20 -8.09 -7.79
C ASN A 156 2.30 -9.49 -7.18
N HIS A 157 3.49 -9.88 -6.72
CA HIS A 157 3.68 -11.18 -6.07
C HIS A 157 2.81 -11.33 -4.82
N VAL A 158 2.74 -10.30 -3.97
CA VAL A 158 1.93 -10.37 -2.75
C VAL A 158 0.44 -10.40 -3.07
N ALA A 159 -0.04 -9.74 -4.13
CA ALA A 159 -1.42 -9.90 -4.58
C ALA A 159 -1.73 -11.36 -5.01
N VAL A 160 -0.80 -12.03 -5.68
CA VAL A 160 -0.94 -13.46 -6.04
C VAL A 160 -0.95 -14.36 -4.79
N LEU A 161 -0.09 -14.07 -3.81
CA LEU A 161 -0.07 -14.77 -2.52
C LEU A 161 -1.38 -14.57 -1.76
N LEU A 162 -1.91 -13.35 -1.73
CA LEU A 162 -3.20 -13.01 -1.13
C LEU A 162 -4.36 -13.73 -1.83
N ASP A 163 -4.36 -13.76 -3.17
CA ASP A 163 -5.36 -14.49 -3.95
C ASP A 163 -5.36 -16.00 -3.67
N THR A 164 -4.15 -16.57 -3.48
CA THR A 164 -3.91 -17.99 -3.24
C THR A 164 -4.21 -18.43 -1.80
N TYR A 165 -3.75 -17.67 -0.81
CA TYR A 165 -3.75 -18.06 0.59
C TYR A 165 -4.65 -17.22 1.49
N GLY A 166 -5.15 -16.07 1.00
CA GLY A 166 -5.82 -15.06 1.81
C GLY A 166 -7.32 -15.26 2.01
N ASN A 167 -7.87 -16.44 1.72
CA ASN A 167 -9.26 -16.77 2.07
C ASN A 167 -9.47 -16.93 3.59
N GLU A 168 -8.38 -17.12 4.34
CA GLU A 168 -8.37 -17.17 5.80
C GLU A 168 -7.30 -16.24 6.36
N PHE A 169 -7.43 -15.89 7.64
CA PHE A 169 -6.42 -15.05 8.30
C PHE A 169 -5.09 -15.81 8.40
N ARG A 170 -4.04 -15.18 7.88
CA ARG A 170 -2.65 -15.65 7.99
C ARG A 170 -1.80 -14.55 8.61
N SER A 171 -0.78 -14.94 9.37
CA SER A 171 0.12 -13.96 9.98
C SER A 171 0.96 -13.25 8.91
N VAL A 172 1.47 -12.07 9.23
CA VAL A 172 2.37 -11.36 8.33
C VAL A 172 3.66 -12.13 8.06
N GLU A 173 4.16 -12.89 9.03
CA GLU A 173 5.33 -13.77 8.85
C GLU A 173 5.07 -14.86 7.82
N PHE A 174 3.83 -15.39 7.74
CA PHE A 174 3.47 -16.35 6.71
C PHE A 174 3.60 -15.74 5.31
N TYR A 175 3.05 -14.54 5.10
CA TYR A 175 3.15 -13.87 3.79
C TYR A 175 4.58 -13.43 3.49
N ALA A 176 5.33 -12.95 4.48
CA ALA A 176 6.74 -12.60 4.33
C ALA A 176 7.60 -13.81 3.95
N ALA A 177 7.38 -14.97 4.60
CA ALA A 177 8.05 -16.22 4.23
C ALA A 177 7.72 -16.63 2.79
N LYS A 178 6.45 -16.54 2.39
CA LYS A 178 6.04 -16.83 1.01
C LYS A 178 6.60 -15.84 -0.01
N TYR A 179 6.80 -14.60 0.37
CA TYR A 179 7.46 -13.61 -0.47
C TYR A 179 8.96 -13.87 -0.60
N ALA A 180 9.63 -14.29 0.48
CA ALA A 180 11.04 -14.71 0.46
C ALA A 180 11.29 -15.91 -0.47
N GLU A 181 10.32 -16.81 -0.66
CA GLU A 181 10.43 -17.93 -1.62
C GLU A 181 10.59 -17.47 -3.08
N VAL A 182 10.18 -16.24 -3.41
CA VAL A 182 10.15 -15.72 -4.79
C VAL A 182 10.97 -14.45 -5.01
N GLU A 183 11.50 -13.85 -3.95
CA GLU A 183 12.35 -12.65 -4.06
C GLU A 183 13.66 -12.79 -3.31
N ALA A 184 14.75 -12.97 -4.06
CA ALA A 184 16.07 -13.32 -3.54
C ALA A 184 16.66 -12.24 -2.61
N ASP A 185 16.49 -10.96 -2.97
CA ASP A 185 16.99 -9.85 -2.15
C ASP A 185 16.27 -9.80 -0.80
N PHE A 186 14.96 -10.06 -0.79
CA PHE A 186 14.20 -10.15 0.45
C PHE A 186 14.57 -11.41 1.26
N ALA A 187 14.75 -12.55 0.59
CA ALA A 187 15.16 -13.81 1.19
C ALA A 187 16.47 -13.66 1.99
N PHE A 188 17.46 -12.95 1.43
CA PHE A 188 18.73 -12.69 2.12
C PHE A 188 18.51 -12.02 3.49
N PHE A 189 17.64 -11.02 3.57
CA PHE A 189 17.33 -10.34 4.84
C PHE A 189 16.38 -11.14 5.75
N TYR A 190 15.55 -12.02 5.18
CA TYR A 190 14.62 -12.86 5.92
C TYR A 190 15.32 -14.08 6.56
N GLU A 191 16.29 -14.68 5.87
CA GLU A 191 16.95 -15.93 6.29
C GLU A 191 18.24 -15.72 7.09
N THR A 192 18.73 -14.47 7.17
CA THR A 192 19.91 -14.15 7.99
C THR A 192 19.68 -14.52 9.45
N SER A 193 20.72 -15.09 10.07
CA SER A 193 20.69 -15.51 11.49
C SER A 193 20.67 -14.34 12.46
N ASP A 194 20.88 -13.11 11.98
CA ASP A 194 20.76 -11.90 12.78
C ASP A 194 19.28 -11.47 12.89
N SER A 195 18.74 -11.69 14.08
CA SER A 195 17.36 -11.34 14.45
C SER A 195 16.99 -9.88 14.19
N LEU A 196 17.95 -8.95 14.16
CA LEU A 196 17.67 -7.55 13.86
C LEU A 196 17.18 -7.39 12.43
N TYR A 197 17.84 -8.03 11.46
CA TYR A 197 17.50 -7.95 10.05
C TYR A 197 16.20 -8.68 9.73
N PHE A 198 15.97 -9.86 10.33
CA PHE A 198 14.69 -10.56 10.22
C PHE A 198 13.52 -9.68 10.68
N ASN A 199 13.64 -9.12 11.89
CA ASN A 199 12.59 -8.26 12.46
C ASN A 199 12.37 -7.01 11.60
N LEU A 200 13.44 -6.44 11.06
CA LEU A 200 13.36 -5.28 10.17
C LEU A 200 12.67 -5.64 8.84
N ALA A 201 13.03 -6.76 8.21
CA ALA A 201 12.48 -7.20 6.93
C ALA A 201 10.97 -7.47 7.04
N VAL A 202 10.55 -8.24 8.06
CA VAL A 202 9.12 -8.51 8.31
C VAL A 202 8.35 -7.24 8.63
N SER A 203 8.91 -6.35 9.46
CA SER A 203 8.26 -5.08 9.80
C SER A 203 8.10 -4.17 8.58
N CYS A 204 9.13 -4.06 7.74
CA CYS A 204 9.07 -3.23 6.53
C CYS A 204 8.10 -3.82 5.49
N PHE A 205 8.11 -5.14 5.31
CA PHE A 205 7.14 -5.85 4.46
C PHE A 205 5.71 -5.56 4.92
N ASN A 206 5.45 -5.75 6.21
CA ASN A 206 4.15 -5.52 6.82
C ASN A 206 3.65 -4.09 6.57
N ILE A 207 4.46 -3.11 6.99
CA ILE A 207 4.08 -1.71 6.96
C ILE A 207 3.90 -1.22 5.50
N ARG A 208 4.85 -1.51 4.61
CA ARG A 208 4.82 -0.96 3.23
C ARG A 208 3.78 -1.66 2.37
N ILE A 209 3.70 -2.98 2.46
CA ILE A 209 2.90 -3.79 1.54
C ILE A 209 1.53 -4.08 2.13
N MET A 210 1.47 -4.72 3.29
CA MET A 210 0.19 -5.19 3.85
C MET A 210 -0.65 -4.03 4.38
N GLU A 211 -0.06 -3.15 5.18
CA GLU A 211 -0.78 -2.03 5.80
C GLU A 211 -0.99 -0.88 4.81
N ARG A 212 0.08 -0.32 4.23
CA ARG A 212 -0.07 0.93 3.48
C ARG A 212 -0.43 0.78 2.01
N PHE A 213 -0.24 -0.37 1.41
CA PHE A 213 -0.80 -0.62 0.08
C PHE A 213 -2.13 -1.36 0.20
N PHE A 214 -2.12 -2.63 0.61
CA PHE A 214 -3.33 -3.44 0.56
C PHE A 214 -4.40 -2.95 1.53
N ASN A 215 -4.08 -2.60 2.78
CA ASN A 215 -5.11 -2.16 3.73
C ASN A 215 -5.61 -0.74 3.42
N TRP A 216 -4.74 0.19 3.01
CA TRP A 216 -5.18 1.53 2.59
C TRP A 216 -6.09 1.53 1.36
N MET A 217 -5.86 0.61 0.42
CA MET A 217 -6.74 0.39 -0.72
C MET A 217 -8.01 -0.40 -0.37
N GLY A 218 -8.12 -0.92 0.86
CA GLY A 218 -9.27 -1.69 1.32
C GLY A 218 -9.27 -3.15 0.86
N PHE A 219 -8.14 -3.66 0.39
CA PHE A 219 -7.99 -4.99 -0.20
C PHE A 219 -7.73 -6.11 0.82
N VAL A 220 -7.34 -5.78 2.04
CA VAL A 220 -7.19 -6.75 3.13
C VAL A 220 -7.92 -6.30 4.38
N GLU A 221 -8.50 -7.29 5.07
CA GLU A 221 -8.92 -7.16 6.46
C GLU A 221 -7.73 -7.49 7.35
N MET A 222 -7.57 -6.73 8.44
CA MET A 222 -6.44 -6.83 9.36
C MET A 222 -6.95 -7.08 10.77
N ILE A 223 -6.36 -8.05 11.46
CA ILE A 223 -6.48 -8.20 12.91
C ILE A 223 -5.16 -7.76 13.52
N ARG A 224 -5.19 -6.67 14.29
CA ARG A 224 -4.02 -6.21 15.07
C ARG A 224 -3.90 -7.00 16.35
N SER A 225 -2.65 -7.19 16.76
CA SER A 225 -2.29 -8.05 17.88
C SER A 225 -3.11 -7.74 19.12
N HIS A 226 -3.74 -8.79 19.66
CA HIS A 226 -4.15 -8.82 21.05
C HIS A 226 -3.35 -9.93 21.73
N TYR A 227 -3.09 -9.73 23.03
CA TYR A 227 -2.55 -10.80 23.84
C TYR A 227 -3.64 -11.85 24.01
N ASP A 228 -3.45 -13.02 23.40
CA ASP A 228 -4.31 -14.17 23.67
C ASP A 228 -3.92 -14.71 25.05
N LYS A 229 -4.80 -14.47 26.04
CA LYS A 229 -4.59 -14.89 27.42
C LYS A 229 -4.62 -16.41 27.58
N GLU A 230 -5.37 -17.11 26.74
CA GLU A 230 -5.52 -18.58 26.80
C GLU A 230 -4.27 -19.26 26.23
N GLN A 231 -3.76 -18.76 25.11
CA GLN A 231 -2.53 -19.27 24.47
C GLN A 231 -1.25 -18.67 25.04
N LYS A 232 -1.36 -17.64 25.91
CA LYS A 232 -0.24 -16.85 26.46
C LYS A 232 0.70 -16.32 25.38
N LYS A 233 0.17 -15.99 24.21
CA LYS A 233 0.95 -15.58 23.03
C LYS A 233 0.39 -14.28 22.47
N TYR A 234 1.28 -13.42 21.99
CA TYR A 234 0.89 -12.32 21.12
C TYR A 234 0.50 -12.89 19.75
N ILE A 235 -0.75 -12.72 19.37
CA ILE A 235 -1.15 -12.97 17.98
C ILE A 235 -0.56 -11.83 17.17
N LEU A 236 0.44 -12.13 16.33
CA LEU A 236 1.05 -11.16 15.41
C LEU A 236 0.01 -10.72 14.38
N GLU A 237 0.22 -9.59 13.71
CA GLU A 237 -0.77 -9.05 12.78
C GLU A 237 -1.16 -10.08 11.72
N GLN A 238 -2.46 -10.25 11.52
CA GLN A 238 -3.00 -11.22 10.58
C GLN A 238 -3.82 -10.54 9.50
N TYR A 239 -3.71 -11.06 8.29
CA TYR A 239 -4.35 -10.54 7.10
C TYR A 239 -5.12 -11.63 6.36
N LYS A 240 -6.29 -11.26 5.86
CA LYS A 240 -7.03 -11.98 4.82
C LYS A 240 -7.50 -10.98 3.78
N ILE A 241 -7.81 -11.45 2.57
CA ILE A 241 -8.37 -10.57 1.54
C ILE A 241 -9.77 -10.09 1.94
N SER A 242 -10.09 -8.87 1.53
CA SER A 242 -11.43 -8.32 1.68
C SER A 242 -12.33 -8.71 0.50
N PRO A 243 -13.66 -8.53 0.62
CA PRO A 243 -14.57 -8.61 -0.53
C PRO A 243 -14.17 -7.67 -1.67
N LEU A 244 -13.59 -6.51 -1.35
CA LEU A 244 -13.16 -5.52 -2.35
C LEU A 244 -12.00 -6.02 -3.19
N PHE A 245 -11.05 -6.78 -2.61
CA PHE A 245 -9.99 -7.42 -3.38
C PHE A 245 -10.57 -8.38 -4.43
N ARG A 246 -11.49 -9.27 -4.04
CA ARG A 246 -12.14 -10.20 -4.98
C ARG A 246 -12.89 -9.45 -6.10
N LYS A 247 -13.52 -8.34 -5.73
CA LYS A 247 -14.26 -7.47 -6.65
C LYS A 247 -13.34 -6.77 -7.65
N LEU A 248 -12.29 -6.10 -7.18
CA LEU A 248 -11.50 -5.16 -7.98
C LEU A 248 -10.18 -5.71 -8.52
N ILE A 249 -9.59 -6.73 -7.91
CA ILE A 249 -8.30 -7.29 -8.34
C ILE A 249 -8.51 -8.48 -9.25
N GLY A 250 -7.86 -8.44 -10.41
CA GLY A 250 -7.66 -9.58 -11.29
C GLY A 250 -6.25 -10.11 -11.16
N ILE A 251 -6.09 -11.42 -11.27
CA ILE A 251 -4.79 -12.09 -11.32
C ILE A 251 -4.68 -12.79 -12.67
N ASN A 252 -3.64 -12.47 -13.44
CA ASN A 252 -3.24 -13.28 -14.57
C ASN A 252 -2.31 -14.37 -14.06
N ARG A 253 -2.66 -15.63 -14.33
CA ARG A 253 -1.76 -16.77 -14.10
C ARG A 253 -1.43 -17.38 -15.46
N PRO A 254 -0.20 -17.27 -15.98
CA PRO A 254 0.17 -17.95 -17.21
C PRO A 254 -0.14 -19.45 -17.09
N GLU A 255 -0.75 -20.05 -18.12
CA GLU A 255 -1.19 -21.45 -18.08
C GLU A 255 -0.02 -22.45 -17.96
N SER A 256 1.21 -22.02 -18.22
CA SER A 256 2.43 -22.84 -18.13
C SER A 256 3.30 -22.45 -16.94
N LYS A 257 3.13 -23.15 -15.81
CA LYS A 257 4.16 -23.16 -14.76
C LYS A 257 5.30 -24.10 -15.21
N GLU A 258 6.35 -23.57 -15.82
CA GLU A 258 7.63 -24.29 -15.78
C GLU A 258 8.13 -24.23 -14.35
N VAL A 259 7.99 -25.34 -13.63
CA VAL A 259 8.66 -25.53 -12.35
C VAL A 259 10.15 -25.59 -12.66
N ILE A 260 10.88 -24.52 -12.38
CA ILE A 260 12.34 -24.54 -12.41
C ILE A 260 12.79 -25.18 -11.09
N PRO A 261 13.30 -26.43 -11.08
CA PRO A 261 13.87 -27.00 -9.88
C PRO A 261 15.10 -26.19 -9.49
N ILE A 262 15.06 -25.55 -8.32
CA ILE A 262 16.24 -24.96 -7.70
C ILE A 262 17.07 -26.12 -7.15
N TRP A 263 18.16 -26.46 -7.83
CA TRP A 263 19.15 -27.38 -7.33
C TRP A 263 19.97 -26.67 -6.25
N ILE A 264 19.71 -26.99 -4.98
CA ILE A 264 20.61 -26.62 -3.89
C ILE A 264 21.87 -27.46 -4.06
N ASN A 265 22.93 -26.87 -4.61
CA ASN A 265 24.26 -27.47 -4.59
C ASN A 265 24.71 -27.57 -3.13
N ASN A 266 24.54 -28.74 -2.54
CA ASN A 266 25.07 -29.06 -1.22
C ASN A 266 26.57 -29.38 -1.38
N PRO A 267 27.51 -28.54 -0.92
CA PRO A 267 28.94 -28.78 -1.16
C PRO A 267 29.54 -29.93 -0.34
N SER A 268 28.70 -30.67 0.40
CA SER A 268 29.12 -31.69 1.36
C SER A 268 29.07 -33.13 0.81
N MET A 269 28.88 -33.31 -0.49
CA MET A 269 29.04 -34.62 -1.14
C MET A 269 29.88 -34.52 -2.41
N MET A 270 31.17 -34.24 -2.25
CA MET A 270 32.20 -34.80 -3.12
C MET A 270 33.20 -35.53 -2.22
N ASN A 271 33.21 -36.86 -2.36
CA ASN A 271 34.25 -37.74 -1.82
C ASN A 271 35.62 -37.37 -2.40
#